data_AF-A0A7K4DQL5-F1
#
_entry.id   AF-A0A7K4DQL5-F1
#
_cell.length_a   1.000
_cell.length_b   1.000
_cell.length_c   1.000
_cell.angle_alpha   90.00
_cell.angle_beta   90.00
_cell.angle_gamma   90.00
#
_symmetry.space_group_name_H-M   'P 1'
#
loop_
_entity.id
_entity.type
_entity.pdbx_description
1 polymer ?
#
loop_
_entity_poly.entity_id
_entity_poly.type
_entity_poly.pdbx_seq_one_letter_code
_entity_poly.pdbx_strand_id
1 'polypeptide(L)'
;PNAAPFQYFGITRDMGEHIAAHDKLLAMDWDIIVSGHEPILGTPEHLKFNKEFTLSVLDNVFTAMQTTQPSANYFGDLANKCAELTVEQYSDLKDIEVSPVENCVTMVFYAMID
;
A
#
# COMPACT_ATOMS: atom_id res chain seq x y z
N PRO A 1 2.72 -11.23 -2.03
CA PRO A 1 3.08 -12.12 -0.89
C PRO A 1 4.54 -12.62 -0.86
N ASN A 2 5.20 -12.86 -2.01
CA ASN A 2 6.51 -13.55 -2.03
C ASN A 2 7.74 -12.62 -2.16
N ALA A 3 7.52 -11.30 -2.17
CA ALA A 3 8.56 -10.28 -2.20
C ALA A 3 8.15 -9.10 -1.29
N ALA A 4 9.11 -8.23 -1.01
CA ALA A 4 8.87 -6.96 -0.33
C ALA A 4 7.71 -6.21 -1.01
N PRO A 5 6.84 -5.53 -0.24
CA PRO A 5 5.91 -4.57 -0.82
C PRO A 5 6.66 -3.58 -1.71
N PHE A 6 6.05 -3.20 -2.84
CA PHE A 6 6.67 -2.24 -3.74
C PHE A 6 6.99 -0.97 -2.96
N GLN A 7 8.27 -0.61 -2.94
CA GLN A 7 8.70 0.61 -2.27
C GLN A 7 8.14 1.78 -3.10
N TYR A 8 7.42 2.68 -2.43
CA TYR A 8 6.95 3.95 -2.97
C TYR A 8 5.71 3.86 -3.86
N PHE A 9 4.56 3.75 -3.20
CA PHE A 9 3.31 4.32 -3.74
C PHE A 9 3.53 5.74 -4.30
N GLY A 10 4.45 6.53 -3.74
CA GLY A 10 4.77 7.89 -4.20
C GLY A 10 5.32 8.02 -5.63
N ILE A 11 5.65 6.92 -6.32
CA ILE A 11 5.96 6.96 -7.76
C ILE A 11 4.69 7.09 -8.60
N THR A 12 3.53 6.65 -8.10
CA THR A 12 2.29 6.88 -8.82
C THR A 12 1.93 8.37 -8.81
N ARG A 13 1.47 8.86 -9.96
CA ARG A 13 0.94 10.23 -10.07
C ARG A 13 -0.46 10.36 -9.50
N ASP A 14 -1.15 9.23 -9.35
CA ASP A 14 -2.55 9.14 -8.96
C ASP A 14 -2.78 7.81 -8.23
N MET A 15 -3.06 7.90 -6.92
CA MET A 15 -3.35 6.72 -6.09
C MET A 15 -4.71 6.11 -6.40
N GLY A 16 -5.70 6.93 -6.77
CA GLY A 16 -7.02 6.45 -7.15
C GLY A 16 -6.96 5.58 -8.41
N GLU A 17 -6.24 6.05 -9.44
CA GLU A 17 -6.00 5.26 -10.65
C GLU A 17 -5.12 4.02 -10.37
N HIS A 18 -4.17 4.09 -9.45
CA HIS A 18 -3.39 2.93 -9.03
C HIS A 18 -4.29 1.85 -8.40
N ILE A 19 -5.19 2.22 -7.50
CA ILE A 19 -6.17 1.31 -6.91
C ILE A 19 -7.11 0.76 -8.00
N ALA A 20 -7.63 1.62 -8.87
CA ALA A 20 -8.55 1.23 -9.95
C ALA A 20 -7.89 0.32 -11.00
N ALA A 21 -6.58 0.43 -11.22
CA ALA A 21 -5.83 -0.42 -12.14
C ALA A 21 -5.91 -1.90 -11.75
N HIS A 22 -5.98 -2.22 -10.45
CA HIS A 22 -6.16 -3.58 -9.97
C HIS A 22 -7.47 -4.18 -10.50
N ASP A 23 -8.58 -3.44 -10.44
CA ASP A 23 -9.87 -3.90 -10.94
C ASP A 23 -9.90 -4.05 -12.46
N LYS A 24 -9.30 -3.09 -13.17
CA LYS A 24 -9.18 -3.14 -14.63
C LYS A 24 -8.42 -4.39 -15.07
N LEU A 25 -7.31 -4.71 -14.40
CA LEU A 25 -6.52 -5.90 -14.68
C LEU A 25 -7.25 -7.18 -14.28
N LEU A 26 -7.89 -7.24 -13.11
CA LEU A 26 -8.65 -8.42 -12.65
C LEU A 26 -9.88 -8.74 -13.53
N ALA A 27 -10.40 -7.77 -14.28
CA ALA A 27 -11.49 -7.97 -15.22
C ALA A 27 -11.05 -8.53 -16.59
N MET A 28 -9.74 -8.56 -16.88
CA MET A 28 -9.20 -9.14 -18.11
C MET A 28 -9.03 -10.65 -17.99
N ASP A 29 -8.98 -11.35 -19.12
CA ASP A 29 -8.67 -12.78 -19.18
C ASP A 29 -7.15 -12.99 -19.31
N TRP A 30 -6.49 -13.40 -18.22
CA TRP A 30 -5.05 -13.66 -18.16
C TRP A 30 -4.69 -14.59 -17.01
N ASP A 31 -3.63 -15.37 -17.19
CA ASP A 31 -3.13 -16.30 -16.17
C ASP A 31 -1.86 -15.79 -15.48
N ILE A 32 -1.00 -15.08 -16.23
CA ILE A 32 0.32 -14.64 -15.76
C ILE A 32 0.56 -13.18 -16.13
N ILE A 33 1.05 -12.41 -15.16
CA ILE A 33 1.69 -11.11 -15.37
C ILE A 33 3.19 -11.25 -15.12
N VAL A 34 4.00 -10.79 -16.08
CA VAL A 34 5.44 -10.58 -15.89
C VAL A 34 5.61 -9.21 -15.26
N SER A 35 5.76 -9.16 -13.93
CA SER A 35 6.06 -7.92 -13.23
C SER A 35 7.51 -7.52 -13.46
N GLY A 36 7.78 -6.21 -13.50
CA GLY A 36 9.15 -5.72 -13.47
C GLY A 36 9.82 -6.00 -12.12
N HIS A 37 11.15 -5.91 -12.10
CA HIS A 37 12.04 -5.91 -10.91
C HIS A 37 12.16 -7.24 -10.16
N GLU A 38 11.09 -8.00 -9.99
CA GLU A 38 11.13 -9.29 -9.29
C GLU A 38 11.04 -10.47 -10.27
N PRO A 39 11.81 -11.55 -10.07
CA PRO A 39 11.71 -12.79 -10.86
C PRO A 39 10.48 -13.63 -10.45
N ILE A 40 9.33 -12.97 -10.24
CA ILE A 40 8.07 -13.58 -9.82
C ILE A 40 7.10 -13.50 -10.99
N LEU A 41 6.52 -14.65 -11.35
CA LEU A 41 5.37 -14.68 -12.25
C LEU A 41 4.11 -14.38 -11.42
N GLY A 42 3.59 -13.17 -11.59
CA GLY A 42 2.37 -12.75 -10.92
C GLY A 42 1.16 -13.49 -11.49
N THR A 43 0.14 -13.71 -10.66
CA THR A 43 -1.13 -14.37 -11.01
C THR A 43 -2.28 -13.48 -10.57
N PRO A 44 -3.53 -13.76 -10.97
CA PRO A 44 -4.69 -13.02 -10.47
C PRO A 44 -4.77 -12.96 -8.94
N GLU A 45 -4.37 -14.03 -8.24
CA GLU A 45 -4.31 -14.09 -6.77
C GLU A 45 -3.24 -13.14 -6.21
N HIS A 46 -2.08 -13.05 -6.85
CA HIS A 46 -1.06 -12.09 -6.47
C HIS A 46 -1.56 -10.64 -6.61
N LEU A 47 -2.30 -10.35 -7.67
CA LEU A 47 -2.88 -9.02 -7.88
C LEU A 47 -4.00 -8.70 -6.89
N LYS A 48 -4.87 -9.68 -6.56
CA LYS A 48 -5.88 -9.53 -5.50
C LYS A 48 -5.22 -9.20 -4.16
N PHE A 49 -4.20 -9.95 -3.78
CA PHE A 49 -3.44 -9.67 -2.56
C PHE A 49 -2.80 -8.28 -2.58
N ASN A 50 -2.22 -7.85 -3.71
CA ASN A 50 -1.62 -6.52 -3.80
C ASN A 50 -2.66 -5.41 -3.68
N LYS A 51 -3.87 -5.61 -4.23
CA LYS A 51 -4.99 -4.70 -4.03
C LYS A 51 -5.41 -4.63 -2.57
N GLU A 52 -5.61 -5.79 -1.95
CA GLU A 52 -5.98 -5.91 -0.52
C GLU A 52 -4.95 -5.21 0.37
N PHE A 53 -3.66 -5.45 0.14
CA PHE A 53 -2.58 -4.77 0.84
C PHE A 53 -2.66 -3.24 0.66
N THR A 54 -2.84 -2.76 -0.57
CA THR A 54 -2.92 -1.32 -0.87
C THR A 54 -4.10 -0.66 -0.15
N LEU A 55 -5.26 -1.32 -0.14
CA LEU A 55 -6.46 -0.84 0.58
C LEU A 55 -6.27 -0.88 2.10
N SER A 56 -5.62 -1.92 2.64
CA SER A 56 -5.31 -1.97 4.07
C SER A 56 -4.39 -0.84 4.51
N VAL A 57 -3.41 -0.44 3.68
CA VAL A 57 -2.58 0.75 3.97
C VAL A 57 -3.45 2.01 4.06
N LEU A 58 -4.44 2.17 3.19
CA LEU A 58 -5.40 3.28 3.24
C LEU A 58 -6.28 3.24 4.50
N ASP A 59 -6.81 2.07 4.85
CA ASP A 59 -7.60 1.88 6.08
C ASP A 59 -6.77 2.18 7.34
N ASN A 60 -5.48 1.81 7.33
CA ASN A 60 -4.54 2.11 8.40
C ASN A 60 -4.21 3.62 8.47
N VAL A 61 -4.21 4.34 7.34
CA VAL A 61 -4.14 5.81 7.34
C VAL A 61 -5.38 6.39 8.02
N PHE A 62 -6.60 5.95 7.68
CA PHE A 62 -7.80 6.46 8.33
C PHE A 62 -7.83 6.16 9.82
N THR A 63 -7.36 4.98 10.21
CA THR A 63 -7.21 4.61 11.63
C THR A 63 -6.19 5.51 12.33
N ALA A 64 -5.04 5.80 11.70
CA ALA A 64 -4.06 6.75 12.22
C ALA A 64 -4.66 8.15 12.39
N MET A 65 -5.44 8.64 11.42
CA MET A 65 -6.11 9.95 11.51
C MET A 65 -7.07 10.04 12.70
N GLN A 66 -7.79 8.95 13.01
CA GLN A 66 -8.74 8.90 14.12
C GLN A 66 -8.06 8.77 15.50
N THR A 67 -6.85 8.23 15.56
CA THR A 67 -6.20 7.84 16.82
C THR A 67 -4.99 8.70 17.19
N THR A 68 -4.33 9.32 16.21
CA THR A 68 -3.17 10.19 16.42
C THR A 68 -3.61 11.59 16.83
N GLN A 69 -3.01 12.11 17.90
CA GLN A 69 -3.26 13.47 18.37
C GLN A 69 -2.55 14.50 17.49
N PRO A 70 -3.15 15.69 17.26
CA PRO A 70 -2.49 16.75 16.52
C PRO A 70 -1.14 17.15 17.13
N SER A 71 -0.14 17.34 16.28
CA SER A 71 1.22 17.74 16.67
C SER A 71 1.84 18.67 15.63
N ALA A 72 3.00 19.25 15.94
CA ALA A 72 3.76 20.04 14.96
C ALA A 72 4.25 19.20 13.76
N ASN A 73 4.34 17.87 13.91
CA ASN A 73 4.74 16.92 12.89
C ASN A 73 3.57 15.99 12.51
N TYR A 74 2.33 16.47 12.58
CA TYR A 74 1.14 15.62 12.47
C TYR A 74 1.15 14.70 11.24
N PHE A 75 1.56 15.19 10.07
CA PHE A 75 1.70 14.37 8.87
C PHE A 75 2.68 13.19 9.02
N GLY A 76 3.85 13.44 9.62
CA GLY A 76 4.83 12.39 9.89
C GLY A 76 4.32 11.41 10.94
N ASP A 77 3.62 11.90 11.96
CA ASP A 77 3.05 11.06 13.02
C ASP A 77 1.92 10.15 12.48
N LEU A 78 1.11 10.66 11.55
CA LEU A 78 0.13 9.84 10.81
C LEU A 78 0.80 8.75 9.99
N ALA A 79 1.85 9.09 9.24
CA ALA A 79 2.57 8.13 8.41
C ALA A 79 3.24 7.04 9.26
N ASN A 80 3.88 7.42 10.37
CA ASN A 80 4.48 6.48 11.31
C ASN A 80 3.42 5.56 11.93
N LYS A 81 2.27 6.11 12.36
CA LYS A 81 1.22 5.28 12.94
C LYS A 81 0.60 4.31 11.93
N CYS A 82 0.37 4.76 10.70
CA CYS A 82 -0.05 3.89 9.60
C CYS A 82 0.97 2.77 9.35
N ALA A 83 2.26 3.07 9.39
CA ALA A 83 3.32 2.10 9.16
C ALA A 83 3.36 1.04 10.27
N GLU A 84 3.26 1.45 11.53
CA GLU A 84 3.13 0.54 12.68
C GLU A 84 1.97 -0.43 12.49
N LEU A 85 0.77 0.10 12.19
CA LEU A 85 -0.44 -0.71 11.99
C LEU A 85 -0.29 -1.68 10.82
N THR A 86 0.33 -1.23 9.72
CA THR A 86 0.52 -2.06 8.52
C THR A 86 1.52 -3.19 8.79
N VAL A 87 2.61 -2.91 9.49
CA VAL A 87 3.60 -3.93 9.89
C VAL A 87 2.99 -4.93 10.86
N GLU A 88 2.17 -4.48 11.81
CA GLU A 88 1.44 -5.35 12.74
C GLU A 88 0.44 -6.27 12.01
N GLN A 89 -0.34 -5.71 11.09
CA GLN A 89 -1.36 -6.44 10.34
C GLN A 89 -0.76 -7.49 9.37
N TYR A 90 0.42 -7.20 8.83
CA TYR A 90 1.11 -8.05 7.85
C TYR A 90 2.47 -8.54 8.36
N SER A 91 2.56 -8.91 9.65
CA SER A 91 3.81 -9.32 10.30
C SER A 91 4.54 -10.48 9.62
N ASP A 92 3.78 -11.35 8.94
CA ASP A 92 4.30 -12.52 8.24
C ASP A 92 4.65 -12.23 6.77
N LEU A 93 4.37 -11.01 6.27
CA LEU A 93 4.72 -10.62 4.91
C LEU A 93 6.23 -10.38 4.82
N LYS A 94 6.86 -11.07 3.88
CA LYS A 94 8.29 -10.98 3.64
C LYS A 94 8.71 -9.52 3.44
N ASP A 95 9.72 -9.10 4.19
CA ASP A 95 10.36 -7.78 4.10
C ASP A 95 9.36 -6.61 4.29
N ILE A 96 8.29 -6.79 5.09
CA ILE A 96 7.27 -5.76 5.38
C ILE A 96 7.85 -4.48 6.01
N GLU A 97 8.99 -4.59 6.70
CA GLU A 97 9.70 -3.45 7.30
C GLU A 97 10.42 -2.58 6.25
N VAL A 98 10.47 -3.02 4.99
CA VAL A 98 11.07 -2.26 3.90
C VAL A 98 10.09 -1.21 3.38
N SER A 99 10.33 0.04 3.77
CA SER A 99 9.60 1.24 3.36
C SER A 99 8.10 1.35 3.71
N PRO A 100 7.61 0.85 4.86
CA PRO A 100 6.21 1.01 5.24
C PRO A 100 5.85 2.49 5.47
N VAL A 101 6.79 3.29 6.00
CA VAL A 101 6.56 4.72 6.26
C VAL A 101 6.35 5.50 4.97
N GLU A 102 7.16 5.26 3.93
CA GLU A 102 7.06 6.00 2.67
C GLU A 102 5.78 5.67 1.89
N ASN A 103 5.33 4.41 1.96
CA ASN A 103 4.01 4.02 1.45
C ASN A 103 2.89 4.75 2.20
N CYS A 104 2.96 4.80 3.53
CA CYS A 104 2.00 5.54 4.35
C CYS A 104 2.06 7.06 4.14
N VAL A 105 3.22 7.68 3.92
CA VAL A 105 3.31 9.12 3.59
C VAL A 105 2.49 9.43 2.34
N THR A 106 2.66 8.63 1.29
CA THR A 106 1.91 8.82 0.04
C THR A 106 0.41 8.65 0.27
N MET A 107 0.03 7.62 1.03
CA MET A 107 -1.37 7.31 1.28
C MET A 107 -2.03 8.35 2.20
N VAL A 108 -1.31 8.95 3.15
CA VAL A 108 -1.78 10.09 3.95
C VAL A 108 -2.11 11.28 3.05
N PHE A 109 -1.22 11.62 2.10
CA PHE A 109 -1.52 12.69 1.14
C PHE A 109 -2.78 12.39 0.32
N TYR A 110 -2.92 11.15 -0.16
CA TYR A 110 -4.11 10.74 -0.90
C TYR A 110 -5.39 10.89 -0.06
N ALA A 111 -5.41 10.33 1.15
CA ALA A 111 -6.57 10.33 2.05
C ALA A 111 -7.00 11.72 2.56
N MET A 112 -6.15 12.75 2.42
CA MET A 112 -6.48 14.13 2.83
C MET A 112 -6.97 14.99 1.67
N ILE A 113 -6.76 14.57 0.42
CA ILE A 113 -7.09 15.33 -0.79
C ILE A 113 -8.38 14.79 -1.44
N ASP A 114 -8.65 13.49 -1.29
CA ASP A 114 -9.91 12.82 -1.67
C ASP A 114 -10.93 12.88 -0.52
#